data_AF-A0A1B8FCG1-F1
#
_entry.id   AF-A0A1B8FCG1-F1
#
_cell.length_a   1.000
_cell.length_b   1.000
_cell.length_c   1.000
_cell.angle_alpha   90.00
_cell.angle_beta   90.00
_cell.angle_gamma   90.00
#
_symmetry.space_group_name_H-M   'P 1'
#
loop_
_entity.id
_entity.type
_entity.pdbx_description
1 polymer ?
#
loop_
_entity_poly.entity_id
_entity_poly.type
_entity_poly.pdbx_seq_one_letter_code
_entity_poly.pdbx_strand_id
1 'polypeptide(L)'
;MTLLTPPGALAAAFHQICMRCVRCAAKLEDGVLAHNCVWSSKSSKCKYCVKQKALCVLTIVNLKSANLKDPAAIKAAYEEAGWALVSAIKGLTTAVVGLKEDMGKLLAEQTYAASLLGAVDKSTMMVGKEVNFVAGAVAKVEKAVGKLAGAVAAVPRTSEKRKRGQGDEEEGNGGSSAIG
;
A
#
# COMPACT_ATOMS: atom_id res chain seq x y z
N MET A 1 5.39 -18.26 21.03
CA MET A 1 5.59 -17.13 21.96
C MET A 1 7.08 -16.84 21.98
N THR A 2 7.49 -15.86 21.18
CA THR A 2 8.89 -15.43 21.03
C THR A 2 9.31 -14.70 22.30
N LEU A 3 10.40 -15.15 22.92
CA LEU A 3 10.95 -14.52 24.11
C LEU A 3 11.47 -13.12 23.78
N LEU A 4 10.91 -12.12 24.46
CA LEU A 4 11.52 -10.81 24.60
C LEU A 4 12.80 -10.98 25.43
N THR A 5 13.90 -11.22 24.73
CA THR A 5 15.23 -11.22 25.34
C THR A 5 15.63 -9.75 25.48
N PRO A 6 15.87 -9.22 26.69
CA PRO A 6 16.33 -7.84 26.83
C PRO A 6 17.69 -7.67 26.12
N PRO A 7 17.92 -6.51 25.46
CA PRO A 7 19.18 -6.25 24.75
C PRO A 7 20.36 -6.34 25.73
N GLY A 8 21.35 -7.19 25.44
CA GLY A 8 22.58 -7.34 26.23
C GLY A 8 22.65 -8.58 27.13
N ALA A 9 21.60 -9.41 27.20
CA ALA A 9 21.62 -10.61 28.02
C ALA A 9 21.99 -11.85 27.18
N LEU A 10 23.10 -12.52 27.50
CA LEU A 10 23.55 -13.76 26.86
C LEU A 10 22.40 -14.79 26.87
N ALA A 11 21.85 -15.09 25.69
CA ALA A 11 20.78 -16.08 25.50
C ALA A 11 21.12 -17.46 26.10
N ALA A 12 22.39 -17.74 26.38
CA ALA A 12 22.89 -18.96 27.01
C ALA A 12 22.71 -19.04 28.55
N ALA A 13 22.29 -17.96 29.23
CA ALA A 13 22.24 -17.93 30.71
C ALA A 13 20.84 -18.18 31.30
N PHE A 14 19.77 -18.05 30.51
CA PHE A 14 18.41 -18.18 31.00
C PHE A 14 17.89 -19.60 30.83
N HIS A 15 17.87 -20.34 31.94
CA HIS A 15 17.17 -21.62 31.98
C HIS A 15 15.71 -21.36 32.35
N GLN A 16 14.82 -21.74 31.44
CA GLN A 16 13.39 -21.78 31.70
C GLN A 16 13.10 -22.87 32.74
N ILE A 17 12.77 -22.48 33.96
CA ILE A 17 12.47 -23.39 35.06
C ILE A 17 11.08 -23.07 35.62
N CYS A 18 10.37 -24.10 36.08
CA CYS A 18 9.04 -23.89 36.64
C CYS A 18 9.09 -23.48 38.13
N MET A 19 8.13 -22.70 38.64
CA MET A 19 8.11 -22.31 40.08
C MET A 19 8.11 -23.50 41.04
N ARG A 20 7.54 -24.64 40.65
CA ARG A 20 7.56 -25.88 41.46
C ARG A 20 8.95 -26.51 41.48
N CYS A 21 9.68 -26.40 40.38
CA CYS A 21 11.02 -26.89 40.19
C CYS A 21 12.01 -26.04 41.01
N VAL A 22 11.85 -24.71 40.98
CA VAL A 22 12.60 -23.76 41.83
C VAL A 22 12.38 -24.08 43.32
N ARG A 23 11.11 -24.25 43.73
CA ARG A 23 10.77 -24.61 45.10
C ARG A 23 11.30 -25.98 45.53
N CYS A 24 11.42 -26.93 44.59
CA CYS A 24 11.98 -28.24 44.89
C CYS A 24 13.51 -28.17 45.03
N ALA A 25 14.18 -27.38 44.20
CA ALA A 25 15.62 -27.16 44.28
C ALA A 25 16.01 -26.46 45.59
N ALA A 26 15.22 -25.49 46.05
CA ALA A 26 15.42 -24.80 47.32
C ALA A 26 15.24 -25.68 48.57
N LYS A 27 14.66 -26.88 48.43
CA LYS A 27 14.43 -27.84 49.54
C LYS A 27 15.51 -28.93 49.64
N LEU A 28 16.42 -29.00 48.68
CA LEU A 28 17.51 -29.99 48.67
C LEU A 28 18.80 -29.29 49.13
N GLU A 29 19.31 -29.67 50.31
CA GLU A 29 20.51 -29.07 50.92
C GLU A 29 21.76 -29.18 50.03
N ASP A 30 21.82 -30.19 49.15
CA ASP A 30 22.97 -30.46 48.27
C ASP A 30 22.84 -29.90 46.85
N GLY A 31 21.74 -29.20 46.50
CA GLY A 31 21.58 -28.58 45.18
C GLY A 31 21.51 -29.55 43.98
N VAL A 32 21.62 -30.85 44.20
CA VAL A 32 21.42 -31.88 43.17
C VAL A 32 19.91 -32.12 43.04
N LEU A 33 19.33 -31.53 42.00
CA LEU A 33 17.97 -31.87 41.57
C LEU A 33 17.90 -33.38 41.31
N ALA A 34 17.21 -34.13 42.18
CA ALA A 34 16.88 -35.54 41.96
C ALA A 34 16.12 -35.79 40.63
N HIS A 35 15.70 -34.72 39.96
CA HIS A 35 15.05 -34.75 38.66
C HIS A 35 15.46 -33.54 37.82
N ASN A 36 16.07 -33.79 36.66
CA ASN A 36 16.35 -32.78 35.65
C ASN A 36 15.04 -32.12 35.19
N CYS A 37 14.74 -30.94 35.74
CA CYS A 37 13.57 -30.16 35.37
C CYS A 37 13.82 -29.38 34.09
N VAL A 38 13.97 -30.15 33.00
CA VAL A 38 14.09 -29.62 31.64
C VAL A 38 12.71 -29.19 31.18
N TRP A 39 12.56 -27.90 30.89
CA TRP A 39 11.39 -27.36 30.23
C TRP A 39 11.30 -27.89 28.80
N SER A 40 10.10 -28.29 28.37
CA SER A 40 9.85 -28.73 27.00
C SER A 40 8.97 -27.71 26.29
N SER A 41 9.50 -27.12 25.22
CA SER A 41 8.77 -26.17 24.37
C SER A 41 7.55 -26.79 23.70
N LYS A 42 7.54 -28.12 23.51
CA LYS A 42 6.43 -28.85 22.88
C LYS A 42 5.23 -29.04 23.80
N SER A 43 5.47 -29.14 25.10
CA SER A 43 4.41 -29.43 26.09
C SER A 43 4.09 -28.26 27.00
N SER A 44 4.84 -27.16 26.91
CA SER A 44 4.76 -26.00 27.83
C SER A 44 4.77 -26.42 29.32
N LYS A 45 5.41 -27.57 29.60
CA LYS A 45 5.45 -28.23 30.91
C LYS A 45 6.77 -28.95 31.05
N CYS A 46 7.36 -28.92 32.24
CA CYS A 46 8.52 -29.74 32.56
C CYS A 46 8.10 -31.20 32.85
N LYS A 47 9.04 -32.15 32.71
CA LYS A 47 8.80 -33.58 32.98
C LYS A 47 8.19 -33.84 34.37
N TYR A 48 8.57 -33.06 35.37
CA TYR A 48 8.04 -33.17 36.73
C TYR A 48 6.55 -32.81 36.81
N CYS A 49 6.16 -31.66 36.25
CA CYS A 49 4.75 -31.22 36.23
C CYS A 49 3.87 -32.09 35.33
N VAL A 50 4.43 -32.68 34.26
CA VAL A 50 3.74 -33.68 33.44
C VAL A 50 3.39 -34.92 34.27
N LYS A 51 4.37 -35.49 34.99
CA LYS A 51 4.13 -36.65 35.87
C LYS A 51 3.08 -36.36 36.94
N GLN A 52 3.11 -35.16 37.52
CA GLN A 52 2.19 -34.75 38.59
C GLN A 52 0.83 -34.21 38.09
N LYS A 53 0.55 -34.26 36.78
CA LYS A 53 -0.66 -33.69 36.14
C LYS A 53 -0.99 -32.26 36.61
N ALA A 54 0.03 -31.45 36.85
CA ALA A 54 -0.15 -30.15 37.49
C ALA A 54 0.19 -28.97 36.58
N LEU A 55 -0.29 -27.80 36.97
CA LEU A 55 0.02 -26.54 36.30
C LEU A 55 1.51 -26.23 36.44
N CYS A 56 2.13 -25.91 35.30
CA CYS A 56 3.54 -25.59 35.18
C CYS A 56 3.67 -24.08 34.91
N VAL A 57 3.90 -23.31 35.96
CA VAL A 57 4.12 -21.86 35.84
C VAL A 57 5.59 -21.64 35.51
N LEU A 58 5.84 -21.08 34.32
CA LEU A 58 7.18 -20.77 33.83
C LEU A 58 7.73 -19.53 34.54
N THR A 59 8.98 -19.62 35.00
CA THR A 59 9.72 -18.47 35.53
C THR A 59 11.05 -18.38 34.82
N ILE A 60 11.42 -17.17 34.41
CA ILE A 60 12.74 -16.89 33.87
C ILE A 60 13.62 -16.51 35.06
N VAL A 61 14.47 -17.45 35.49
CA VAL A 61 15.46 -17.19 36.54
C VAL A 61 16.82 -17.14 35.86
N ASN A 62 17.55 -16.04 36.04
CA ASN A 62 18.94 -15.97 35.64
C ASN A 62 19.79 -16.79 36.63
N LEU A 63 19.80 -18.11 36.43
CA LEU A 63 20.49 -19.05 37.33
C LEU A 63 22.01 -18.86 37.36
N LYS A 64 22.59 -18.16 36.37
CA LYS A 64 24.05 -18.05 36.23
C LYS A 64 24.67 -16.97 37.14
N SER A 65 23.89 -16.00 37.61
CA SER A 65 24.38 -14.90 38.47
C SER A 65 23.90 -14.96 39.91
N ALA A 66 22.80 -15.65 40.20
CA ALA A 66 22.29 -15.78 41.56
C ALA A 66 22.90 -17.02 42.21
N ASN A 67 23.68 -16.82 43.28
CA ASN A 67 23.95 -17.89 44.22
C ASN A 67 22.58 -18.30 44.80
N LEU A 68 21.99 -19.39 44.29
CA LEU A 68 20.64 -19.86 44.66
C LEU A 68 20.48 -20.16 46.17
N LYS A 69 21.60 -20.13 46.90
CA LYS A 69 21.71 -20.31 48.34
C LYS A 69 21.51 -19.02 49.12
N ASP A 70 21.53 -17.84 48.48
CA ASP A 70 21.31 -16.55 49.12
C ASP A 70 19.92 -15.96 48.77
N PRO A 71 18.96 -16.00 49.70
CA PRO A 71 17.63 -15.41 49.52
C PRO A 71 17.65 -13.91 49.20
N ALA A 72 18.67 -13.17 49.69
CA ALA A 72 18.78 -11.73 49.46
C ALA A 72 19.16 -11.43 48.00
N ALA A 73 20.12 -12.16 47.44
CA ALA A 73 20.50 -12.05 46.03
C ALA A 73 19.34 -12.40 45.09
N ILE A 74 18.50 -13.39 45.44
CA ILE A 74 17.30 -13.73 44.68
C ILE A 74 16.30 -12.57 44.71
N LYS A 75 16.02 -12.01 45.90
CA LYS A 75 15.08 -10.89 46.04
C LYS A 75 15.51 -9.67 45.22
N ALA A 76 16.77 -9.28 45.29
CA ALA A 76 17.32 -8.18 44.52
C ALA A 76 17.18 -8.41 43.00
N ALA A 77 17.48 -9.62 42.52
CA ALA A 77 17.31 -9.95 41.11
C ALA A 77 15.84 -9.88 40.62
N TYR A 78 14.88 -10.24 41.49
CA TYR A 78 13.45 -10.10 41.18
C TYR A 78 12.99 -8.63 41.16
N GLU A 79 13.50 -7.80 42.06
CA GLU A 79 13.18 -6.37 42.09
C GLU A 79 13.70 -5.67 40.82
N GLU A 80 14.96 -5.92 40.44
CA GLU A 80 15.54 -5.41 39.18
C GLU A 80 14.76 -5.86 37.94
N ALA A 81 14.39 -7.16 37.88
CA ALA A 81 13.57 -7.68 36.79
C ALA A 81 12.16 -7.04 36.76
N GLY A 82 11.60 -6.73 37.94
CA GLY A 82 10.33 -6.02 38.07
C GLY A 82 10.39 -4.61 37.49
N TRP A 83 11.41 -3.83 37.86
CA TRP A 83 11.62 -2.48 37.34
C TRP A 83 11.87 -2.45 35.83
N ALA A 84 12.66 -3.39 35.31
CA ALA A 84 12.88 -3.55 33.87
C ALA A 84 11.58 -3.86 33.12
N LEU A 85 10.74 -4.74 33.66
CA LEU A 85 9.45 -5.08 33.07
C LEU A 85 8.49 -3.88 33.06
N VAL A 86 8.39 -3.15 34.17
CA VAL A 86 7.55 -1.94 34.25
C VAL A 86 8.00 -0.88 33.25
N SER A 87 9.31 -0.69 33.10
CA SER A 87 9.89 0.25 32.15
C SER A 87 9.60 -0.15 30.69
N ALA A 88 9.71 -1.45 30.39
CA ALA A 88 9.38 -1.99 29.08
C ALA A 88 7.89 -1.82 28.74
N ILE A 89 6.99 -2.10 29.71
CA ILE A 89 5.55 -1.91 29.53
C ILE A 89 5.22 -0.43 29.30
N LYS A 90 5.86 0.48 30.04
CA LYS A 90 5.68 1.92 29.86
C LYS A 90 6.11 2.36 28.45
N GLY A 91 7.29 1.93 28.00
CA GLY A 91 7.78 2.22 26.64
C GLY A 91 6.85 1.69 25.55
N LEU A 92 6.37 0.45 25.69
CA LEU A 92 5.39 -0.14 24.78
C LEU A 92 4.09 0.66 24.76
N THR A 93 3.60 1.09 25.92
CA THR A 93 2.36 1.88 26.02
C THR A 93 2.50 3.21 25.29
N THR A 94 3.62 3.92 25.46
CA THR A 94 3.90 5.16 24.72
C THR A 94 3.96 4.93 23.21
N ALA A 95 4.62 3.86 22.76
CA ALA A 95 4.70 3.53 21.34
C ALA A 95 3.31 3.21 20.74
N VAL A 96 2.47 2.48 21.47
CA VAL A 96 1.09 2.16 21.04
C VAL A 96 0.21 3.41 20.94
N VAL A 97 0.36 4.36 21.88
CA VAL A 97 -0.35 5.64 21.83
C VAL A 97 0.08 6.45 20.59
N GLY A 98 1.40 6.57 20.34
CA GLY A 98 1.90 7.26 19.16
C GLY A 98 1.40 6.63 17.85
N LEU A 99 1.43 5.29 17.76
CA LEU A 99 0.91 4.58 16.59
C LEU A 99 -0.58 4.84 16.35
N LYS A 100 -1.38 4.94 17.42
CA LYS A 100 -2.81 5.25 17.33
C LYS A 100 -3.04 6.67 16.78
N GLU A 101 -2.25 7.63 17.22
CA GLU A 101 -2.33 9.01 16.73
C GLU A 101 -1.96 9.11 15.25
N ASP A 102 -0.87 8.46 14.83
CA ASP A 102 -0.42 8.45 13.44
C ASP A 102 -1.42 7.75 12.51
N MET A 103 -2.01 6.64 12.95
CA MET A 103 -3.07 5.97 12.22
C MET A 103 -4.30 6.87 12.06
N GLY A 104 -4.64 7.66 13.07
CA GLY A 104 -5.71 8.65 13.00
C GLY A 104 -5.47 9.71 11.93
N LYS A 105 -4.24 10.22 11.82
CA LYS A 105 -3.86 11.19 10.77
C LYS A 105 -3.96 10.58 9.37
N LEU A 106 -3.45 9.36 9.21
CA LEU A 106 -3.47 8.66 7.92
C LEU A 106 -4.91 8.41 7.44
N LEU A 107 -5.82 8.02 8.34
CA LEU A 107 -7.24 7.86 8.02
C LEU A 107 -7.92 9.18 7.61
N ALA A 108 -7.57 10.29 8.27
CA ALA A 108 -8.08 11.60 7.90
C ALA A 108 -7.60 12.03 6.50
N GLU A 109 -6.31 11.85 6.21
CA GLU A 109 -5.73 12.10 4.89
C GLU A 109 -6.34 11.20 3.81
N GLN A 110 -6.56 9.92 4.09
CA GLN A 110 -7.21 8.98 3.18
C GLN A 110 -8.63 9.43 2.84
N THR A 111 -9.39 9.88 3.85
CA THR A 111 -10.75 10.38 3.65
C THR A 111 -10.76 11.63 2.78
N TYR A 112 -9.83 12.55 3.01
CA TYR A 112 -9.66 13.74 2.19
C TYR A 112 -9.30 13.40 0.73
N ALA A 113 -8.34 12.48 0.53
CA ALA A 113 -7.94 12.02 -0.80
C ALA A 113 -9.11 11.34 -1.56
N ALA A 114 -9.91 10.52 -0.87
CA ALA A 114 -11.10 9.90 -1.46
C ALA A 114 -12.14 10.95 -1.89
N SER A 115 -12.33 12.02 -1.11
CA SER A 115 -13.21 13.13 -1.46
C SER A 115 -12.73 13.87 -2.72
N LEU A 116 -11.43 14.15 -2.82
CA LEU A 116 -10.83 14.77 -4.01
C LEU A 116 -10.99 13.89 -5.24
N LEU A 117 -10.74 12.58 -5.13
CA LEU A 117 -10.95 11.64 -6.23
C LEU A 117 -12.40 11.65 -6.72
N GLY A 118 -13.37 11.64 -5.80
CA GLY A 118 -14.79 11.75 -6.17
C GLY A 118 -15.13 13.06 -6.89
N ALA A 119 -14.49 14.17 -6.51
CA ALA A 119 -14.65 15.45 -7.20
C ALA A 119 -14.03 15.42 -8.62
N VAL A 120 -12.86 14.81 -8.76
CA VAL A 120 -12.20 14.61 -10.06
C VAL A 120 -13.05 13.75 -10.98
N ASP A 121 -13.55 12.60 -10.52
CA ASP A 121 -14.41 11.71 -11.30
C ASP A 121 -15.66 12.45 -11.83
N LYS A 122 -16.27 13.27 -10.98
CA LYS A 122 -17.45 14.07 -11.34
C LYS A 122 -17.11 15.12 -12.39
N SER A 123 -15.95 15.77 -12.26
CA SER A 123 -15.45 16.73 -13.25
C SER A 123 -15.15 16.03 -14.59
N THR A 124 -14.45 14.90 -14.57
CA THR A 124 -14.13 14.10 -15.76
C THR A 124 -15.40 13.66 -16.50
N MET A 125 -16.45 13.27 -15.78
CA MET A 125 -17.74 12.95 -16.40
C MET A 125 -18.36 14.17 -17.12
N MET A 126 -18.31 15.36 -16.52
CA MET A 126 -18.85 16.59 -17.13
C MET A 126 -18.05 16.99 -18.37
N VAL A 127 -16.72 17.00 -18.27
CA VAL A 127 -15.82 17.24 -19.41
C VAL A 127 -16.07 16.23 -20.52
N GLY A 128 -16.26 14.95 -20.19
CA GLY A 128 -16.61 13.92 -21.17
C GLY A 128 -17.89 14.23 -21.94
N LYS A 129 -18.94 14.74 -21.26
CA LYS A 129 -20.19 15.16 -21.92
C LYS A 129 -19.97 16.36 -22.85
N GLU A 130 -19.22 17.37 -22.39
CA GLU A 130 -18.91 18.55 -23.19
C GLU A 130 -18.07 18.19 -24.43
N VAL A 131 -17.05 17.36 -24.28
CA VAL A 131 -16.23 16.88 -25.40
C VAL A 131 -17.07 16.13 -26.43
N ASN A 132 -17.99 15.27 -26.00
CA ASN A 132 -18.91 14.58 -26.92
C ASN A 132 -19.85 15.55 -27.65
N PHE A 133 -20.35 16.57 -26.95
CA PHE A 133 -21.16 17.62 -27.57
C PHE A 133 -20.37 18.39 -28.63
N VAL A 134 -19.15 18.83 -28.30
CA VAL A 134 -18.25 19.54 -29.23
C VAL A 134 -17.90 18.66 -30.43
N ALA A 135 -17.57 17.39 -30.23
CA ALA A 135 -17.30 16.45 -31.32
C ALA A 135 -18.49 16.35 -32.30
N GLY A 136 -19.72 16.28 -31.77
CA GLY A 136 -20.93 16.29 -32.59
C GLY A 136 -21.14 17.61 -33.35
N ALA A 137 -20.79 18.75 -32.75
CA ALA A 137 -20.84 20.05 -33.42
C ALA A 137 -19.79 20.16 -34.54
N VAL A 138 -18.55 19.72 -34.29
CA VAL A 138 -17.47 19.68 -35.27
C VAL A 138 -17.85 18.83 -36.47
N ALA A 139 -18.39 17.63 -36.26
CA ALA A 139 -18.84 16.75 -37.35
C ALA A 139 -19.90 17.42 -38.25
N LYS A 140 -20.79 18.25 -37.69
CA LYS A 140 -21.77 19.03 -38.47
C LYS A 140 -21.10 20.13 -39.29
N VAL A 141 -20.13 20.84 -38.69
CA VAL A 141 -19.35 21.87 -39.38
C VAL A 141 -18.56 21.26 -40.53
N GLU A 142 -17.85 20.15 -40.31
CA GLU A 142 -17.12 19.42 -41.35
C GLU A 142 -18.04 19.03 -42.52
N LYS A 143 -19.23 18.50 -42.22
CA LYS A 143 -20.22 18.18 -43.25
C LYS A 143 -20.68 19.41 -44.04
N ALA A 144 -20.88 20.54 -43.38
CA ALA A 144 -21.28 21.79 -44.03
C ALA A 144 -20.15 22.35 -44.91
N VAL A 145 -18.90 22.33 -44.41
CA VAL A 145 -17.71 22.75 -45.16
C VAL A 145 -17.51 21.86 -46.39
N GLY A 146 -17.68 20.54 -46.28
CA GLY A 146 -17.59 19.63 -47.42
C GLY A 146 -18.62 19.94 -48.51
N LYS A 147 -19.86 20.28 -48.14
CA LYS A 147 -20.89 20.73 -49.09
C LYS A 147 -20.51 22.05 -49.76
N LEU A 148 -20.01 23.02 -49.00
CA LEU A 148 -19.57 24.31 -49.52
C LEU A 148 -18.42 24.13 -50.51
N ALA A 149 -17.41 23.31 -50.17
CA ALA A 149 -16.30 23.00 -51.05
C ALA A 149 -16.77 22.34 -52.36
N GLY A 150 -17.72 21.40 -52.28
CA GLY A 150 -18.33 20.80 -53.46
C GLY A 150 -19.07 21.81 -54.33
N ALA A 151 -19.84 22.73 -53.73
CA ALA A 151 -20.51 23.80 -54.45
C ALA A 151 -19.52 24.76 -55.14
N VAL A 152 -18.44 25.14 -54.45
CA VAL A 152 -17.37 25.98 -55.02
C VAL A 152 -16.67 25.27 -56.19
N ALA A 153 -16.42 23.97 -56.10
CA ALA A 153 -15.80 23.20 -57.18
C ALA A 153 -16.72 23.07 -58.42
N ALA A 154 -18.04 23.09 -58.22
CA ALA A 154 -19.04 23.04 -59.30
C ALA A 154 -19.30 24.41 -59.97
N VAL A 155 -18.75 25.52 -59.44
CA VAL A 155 -18.85 26.83 -60.10
C VAL A 155 -18.14 26.76 -61.45
N PRO A 156 -18.84 27.02 -62.58
CA PRO A 156 -18.20 27.05 -63.88
C PRO A 156 -17.11 28.11 -63.86
N ARG A 157 -15.87 27.71 -64.14
CA ARG A 157 -14.85 28.69 -64.48
C ARG A 157 -15.29 29.31 -65.80
N THR A 158 -15.85 30.51 -65.74
CA THR A 158 -15.98 31.39 -66.88
C THR A 158 -14.57 31.72 -67.35
N SER A 159 -13.97 30.78 -68.08
CA SER A 159 -12.92 31.11 -69.01
C SER A 159 -13.59 31.98 -70.05
N GLU A 160 -13.46 33.29 -69.85
CA GLU A 160 -13.83 34.31 -70.80
C GLU A 160 -12.97 34.08 -72.04
N LYS A 161 -13.43 33.15 -72.88
CA LYS A 161 -12.84 32.81 -74.16
C LYS A 161 -13.07 34.03 -75.05
N ARG A 162 -12.15 34.99 -74.98
CA ARG A 162 -12.11 36.14 -75.89
C ARG A 162 -12.10 35.61 -77.32
N LYS A 163 -13.24 35.67 -77.98
CA LYS A 163 -13.38 35.42 -79.41
C LYS A 163 -12.91 36.67 -80.13
N ARG A 164 -11.71 36.61 -80.72
CA ARG A 164 -11.11 37.65 -81.57
C ARG A 164 -11.31 37.25 -83.03
N GLY A 165 -11.96 38.13 -83.82
CA GLY A 165 -12.12 38.06 -85.29
C GLY A 165 -13.16 37.03 -85.74
N GLN A 166 -13.94 37.22 -86.81
CA GLN A 166 -13.82 38.05 -88.02
C GLN A 166 -15.28 38.08 -88.58
N GLY A 167 -15.91 39.24 -88.82
CA GLY A 167 -15.86 39.93 -90.11
C GLY A 167 -16.57 39.09 -91.17
N ASP A 168 -17.73 39.54 -91.66
CA ASP A 168 -18.09 39.52 -93.08
C ASP A 168 -19.47 40.17 -93.30
N GLU A 169 -19.44 41.28 -94.04
CA GLU A 169 -20.57 42.00 -94.60
C GLU A 169 -21.11 41.27 -95.83
N GLU A 170 -22.41 41.41 -96.04
CA GLU A 170 -23.20 40.73 -97.06
C GLU A 170 -23.08 41.40 -98.44
N GLU A 171 -23.21 40.57 -99.47
CA GLU A 171 -23.74 40.85 -100.82
C GLU A 171 -22.85 41.42 -101.95
N GLY A 172 -22.69 40.61 -103.01
CA GLY A 172 -22.04 40.98 -104.26
C GLY A 172 -22.06 39.87 -105.32
N ASN A 173 -23.21 39.69 -105.96
CA ASN A 173 -23.51 38.86 -107.13
C ASN A 173 -22.51 38.99 -108.31
N GLY A 174 -22.16 37.89 -108.98
CA GLY A 174 -21.58 37.96 -110.33
C GLY A 174 -20.84 36.72 -110.88
N GLY A 175 -21.59 35.80 -111.50
CA GLY A 175 -21.29 35.33 -112.86
C GLY A 175 -20.17 34.31 -113.15
N SER A 176 -20.62 33.13 -113.60
CA SER A 176 -20.18 32.41 -114.82
C SER A 176 -18.86 31.59 -114.86
N SER A 177 -19.06 30.30 -115.18
CA SER A 177 -18.30 29.43 -116.10
C SER A 177 -16.81 29.17 -115.83
N ALA A 178 -16.18 28.07 -116.23
CA ALA A 178 -16.48 26.69 -116.58
C ALA A 178 -15.09 26.06 -116.88
N ILE A 179 -15.03 24.72 -116.98
CA ILE A 179 -14.06 23.88 -117.72
C ILE A 179 -12.55 23.92 -117.38
N GLY A 180 -11.97 22.70 -117.31
CA GLY A 180 -10.61 22.44 -117.77
C GLY A 180 -9.76 21.59 -116.86
#